data_AF-A0A936PWU7-F1
#
_entry.id   AF-A0A936PWU7-F1
#
_cell.length_a   1.000
_cell.length_b   1.000
_cell.length_c   1.000
_cell.angle_alpha   90.00
_cell.angle_beta   90.00
_cell.angle_gamma   90.00
#
_symmetry.space_group_name_H-M   'P 1'
#
loop_
_entity.id
_entity.type
_entity.pdbx_description
1 polymer ?
#
loop_
_entity_poly.entity_id
_entity_poly.type
_entity_poly.pdbx_seq_one_letter_code
_entity_poly.pdbx_strand_id
1 'polypeptide(L)'
;MTTAATHIDLYQLISLVPHWDVGLAGKRGVMSFFSRRLPKREADGQPARGFLVWAGRRRALEWLKDARFDEAALDALQAHPVLGPALRARPGLGAGAPWLAL
;
A
#
# COMPACT_ATOMS: atom_id res chain seq x y z
N MET A 1 12.28 12.16 -10.01
CA MET A 1 11.29 12.38 -8.94
C MET A 1 10.85 11.03 -8.43
N THR A 2 11.17 10.70 -7.19
CA THR A 2 10.67 9.49 -6.52
C THR A 2 9.15 9.63 -6.38
N THR A 3 8.37 8.63 -6.79
CA THR A 3 6.93 8.66 -6.57
C THR A 3 6.69 8.28 -5.12
N ALA A 4 6.23 9.24 -4.32
CA ALA A 4 5.93 8.99 -2.91
C ALA A 4 4.89 7.85 -2.81
N ALA A 5 5.11 6.91 -1.89
CA ALA A 5 4.19 5.82 -1.56
C ALA A 5 2.95 6.31 -0.80
N THR A 6 2.39 7.46 -1.18
CA THR A 6 1.32 8.16 -0.46
C THR A 6 -0.07 7.84 -1.00
N HIS A 7 -0.18 7.10 -2.10
CA HIS A 7 -1.45 6.54 -2.59
C HIS A 7 -1.82 5.25 -1.84
N ILE A 8 -1.80 5.32 -0.51
CA ILE A 8 -2.12 4.23 0.41
C ILE A 8 -3.19 4.75 1.37
N ASP A 9 -4.24 3.97 1.59
CA ASP A 9 -5.30 4.36 2.50
C ASP A 9 -4.77 4.40 3.94
N LEU A 10 -5.17 5.39 4.73
CA LEU A 10 -4.73 5.55 6.13
C LEU A 10 -4.96 4.27 6.95
N TYR A 11 -6.06 3.55 6.69
CA TYR A 11 -6.33 2.27 7.36
C TYR A 11 -5.23 1.23 7.11
N GLN A 12 -4.69 1.15 5.90
CA GLN A 12 -3.60 0.23 5.57
C GLN A 12 -2.36 0.57 6.39
N LEU A 13 -2.02 1.86 6.52
CA LEU A 13 -0.89 2.32 7.35
C LEU A 13 -1.10 2.04 8.84
N ILE A 14 -2.30 2.32 9.36
CA ILE A 14 -2.64 2.04 10.76
C ILE A 14 -2.51 0.54 11.04
N SER A 15 -2.94 -0.32 10.10
CA SER A 15 -2.86 -1.77 10.27
C SER A 15 -1.43 -2.30 10.37
N LEU A 16 -0.42 -1.58 9.86
CA LEU A 16 0.99 -2.01 9.96
C LEU A 16 1.52 -1.97 11.39
N VAL A 17 0.99 -1.07 12.24
CA VAL A 17 1.42 -0.90 13.64
C VAL A 17 1.24 -2.19 14.45
N PRO A 18 0.05 -2.81 14.54
CA PRO A 18 -0.11 -4.06 15.28
C PRO A 18 0.69 -5.21 14.66
N HIS A 19 0.88 -5.27 13.33
CA HIS A 19 1.72 -6.29 12.71
C HIS A 19 3.19 -6.17 13.14
N TRP A 20 3.68 -4.93 13.31
CA TRP A 20 5.00 -4.69 13.86
C TRP A 20 5.10 -5.16 15.31
N ASP A 21 4.13 -4.79 16.15
CA ASP A 21 4.12 -5.09 17.59
C ASP A 21 4.18 -6.59 17.89
N VAL A 22 3.56 -7.41 17.05
CA VAL A 22 3.57 -8.87 17.20
C VAL A 22 4.67 -9.57 16.38
N GLY A 23 5.64 -8.82 15.84
CA GLY A 23 6.78 -9.38 15.11
C GLY A 23 6.44 -9.98 13.74
N LEU A 24 5.32 -9.56 13.13
CA LEU A 24 4.88 -10.02 11.82
C LEU A 24 5.45 -9.21 10.65
N ALA A 25 6.04 -8.05 10.90
CA ALA A 25 6.57 -7.16 9.85
C ALA A 25 7.58 -7.83 8.90
N GLY A 26 8.35 -8.82 9.39
CA GLY A 26 9.32 -9.58 8.59
C GLY A 26 8.78 -10.91 8.04
N LYS A 27 7.50 -11.25 8.27
CA LYS A 27 6.93 -12.53 7.83
C LYS A 27 6.50 -12.45 6.37
N ARG A 28 6.72 -13.53 5.62
CA ARG A 28 6.30 -13.63 4.22
C ARG A 28 4.78 -13.69 4.11
N GLY A 29 4.18 -12.63 3.56
CA GLY A 29 2.79 -12.63 3.11
C GLY A 29 2.66 -13.10 1.67
N VAL A 30 1.57 -13.80 1.35
CA VAL A 30 1.16 -14.11 -0.02
C VAL A 30 -0.23 -13.55 -0.24
N MET A 31 -0.41 -12.76 -1.30
CA MET A 31 -1.69 -12.16 -1.67
C MET A 31 -2.06 -12.53 -3.09
N SER A 32 -3.35 -12.80 -3.31
CA SER A 32 -3.91 -13.11 -4.63
C SER A 32 -4.91 -12.04 -5.04
N PHE A 33 -4.75 -11.53 -6.26
CA PHE A 33 -5.67 -10.58 -6.87
C PHE A 33 -6.60 -11.30 -7.84
N PHE A 34 -7.90 -11.14 -7.65
CA PHE A 34 -8.92 -11.71 -8.54
C PHE A 34 -10.15 -10.80 -8.58
N SER A 35 -10.90 -10.85 -9.67
CA SER A 35 -12.20 -10.19 -9.76
C SER A 35 -13.32 -11.20 -9.56
N ARG A 36 -14.33 -10.82 -8.77
CA ARG A 36 -15.56 -11.61 -8.58
C ARG A 36 -16.70 -11.19 -9.51
N ARG A 37 -16.51 -10.10 -10.28
CA ARG A 37 -17.56 -9.50 -11.12
C ARG A 37 -17.03 -9.14 -12.50
N LEU A 38 -17.89 -9.30 -13.49
CA LEU A 38 -17.64 -8.79 -14.84
C LEU A 38 -18.03 -7.30 -14.91
N PRO A 39 -17.30 -6.48 -15.70
CA PRO A 39 -17.68 -5.10 -15.97
C PRO A 39 -19.08 -5.02 -16.57
N LYS A 40 -19.88 -4.12 -16.03
CA LYS A 40 -21.28 -3.92 -16.42
C LYS A 40 -21.39 -2.83 -17.48
N ARG A 41 -22.37 -2.94 -18.36
CA ARG A 41 -22.81 -1.82 -19.21
C ARG A 41 -23.60 -0.84 -18.38
N GLU A 42 -23.46 0.45 -18.68
CA GLU A 42 -24.17 1.52 -17.97
C GLU A 42 -25.69 1.47 -18.22
N ALA A 43 -26.12 1.07 -19.42
CA ALA A 43 -27.52 1.11 -19.84
C ALA A 43 -28.44 0.13 -19.07
N ASP A 44 -27.96 -1.08 -18.76
CA ASP A 44 -28.80 -2.17 -18.24
C ASP A 44 -28.17 -2.93 -17.06
N GLY A 45 -26.97 -2.56 -16.63
CA GLY A 45 -26.26 -3.20 -15.53
C GLY A 45 -25.83 -4.64 -15.79
N GLN A 46 -26.00 -5.14 -17.02
CA GLN A 46 -25.62 -6.50 -17.43
C GLN A 46 -24.14 -6.55 -17.81
N PRO A 47 -23.48 -7.73 -17.73
CA PRO A 47 -22.10 -7.88 -18.15
C PRO A 47 -21.88 -7.45 -19.61
N ALA A 48 -20.90 -6.59 -19.87
CA ALA A 48 -20.56 -6.16 -21.22
C ALA A 48 -19.98 -7.29 -22.08
N ARG A 49 -19.32 -8.27 -21.44
CA ARG A 49 -18.69 -9.45 -22.06
C ARG A 49 -18.55 -10.57 -21.02
N GLY A 50 -18.38 -11.81 -21.48
CA GLY A 50 -18.19 -13.00 -20.64
C GLY A 50 -16.78 -13.23 -20.09
N PHE A 51 -15.87 -12.25 -20.25
CA PHE A 51 -14.46 -12.40 -19.87
C PHE A 51 -13.83 -11.07 -19.42
N LEU A 52 -12.69 -11.17 -18.76
CA LEU A 52 -11.83 -10.03 -18.41
C LEU A 52 -10.62 -10.00 -19.34
N VAL A 53 -10.23 -8.80 -19.75
CA VAL A 53 -8.95 -8.57 -20.40
C VAL A 53 -7.99 -8.11 -19.32
N TRP A 54 -6.92 -8.86 -19.12
CA TRP A 54 -5.88 -8.47 -18.18
C TRP A 54 -4.92 -7.46 -18.83
N ALA A 55 -4.73 -6.32 -18.18
CA ALA A 55 -3.84 -5.25 -18.62
C ALA A 55 -3.28 -4.50 -17.40
N GLY A 56 -2.21 -3.72 -17.60
CA GLY A 56 -1.65 -2.84 -16.55
C GLY A 56 -0.51 -3.43 -15.71
N ARG A 57 -0.14 -4.71 -15.89
CA ARG A 57 0.97 -5.34 -15.14
C ARG A 57 2.27 -4.53 -15.21
N ARG A 58 2.70 -4.13 -16.41
CA ARG A 58 3.94 -3.39 -16.60
C ARG A 58 3.95 -2.09 -15.78
N ARG A 59 2.88 -1.30 -15.90
CA ARG A 59 2.71 -0.05 -15.15
C ARG A 59 2.76 -0.29 -13.63
N ALA A 60 2.11 -1.34 -13.14
CA ALA A 60 2.13 -1.67 -11.72
C ALA A 60 3.55 -2.00 -11.23
N LEU A 61 4.31 -2.80 -11.99
CA LEU A 61 5.69 -3.16 -11.64
C LEU A 61 6.64 -1.94 -11.72
N GLU A 62 6.47 -1.09 -12.73
CA GLU A 62 7.24 0.16 -12.87
C GLU A 62 6.98 1.10 -11.70
N TRP A 63 5.72 1.27 -11.30
CA TRP A 63 5.37 2.09 -10.14
C TRP A 63 5.93 1.51 -8.82
N LEU A 64 5.77 0.18 -8.60
CA LEU A 64 6.23 -0.49 -7.39
C LEU A 64 7.76 -0.45 -7.23
N LYS A 65 8.50 -0.49 -8.34
CA LYS A 65 9.96 -0.39 -8.33
C LYS A 65 10.44 0.87 -7.61
N ASP A 66 9.77 2.00 -7.87
CA ASP A 66 10.20 3.32 -7.40
C ASP A 66 9.39 3.80 -6.17
N ALA A 67 8.37 3.06 -5.74
CA ALA A 67 7.52 3.41 -4.61
C ALA A 67 8.31 3.40 -3.30
N ARG A 68 8.54 4.59 -2.72
CA ARG A 68 9.22 4.78 -1.43
C ARG A 68 8.56 5.93 -0.66
N PHE A 69 8.70 5.95 0.65
CA PHE A 69 8.41 7.16 1.43
C PHE A 69 9.64 8.07 1.38
N ASP A 70 9.47 9.30 0.89
CA ASP A 70 10.49 10.34 1.02
C ASP A 70 10.39 11.02 2.39
N GLU A 71 11.37 11.88 2.70
CA GLU A 71 11.44 12.60 3.98
C GLU A 71 10.17 13.42 4.24
N ALA A 72 9.68 14.15 3.23
CA ALA A 72 8.47 14.95 3.34
C ALA A 72 7.23 14.10 3.66
N ALA A 73 7.10 12.92 3.05
CA ALA A 73 6.04 11.97 3.36
C ALA A 73 6.17 11.42 4.78
N LEU A 74 7.40 11.08 5.22
CA LEU A 74 7.63 10.62 6.59
C LEU A 74 7.28 11.69 7.62
N ASP A 75 7.66 12.94 7.39
CA ASP A 75 7.32 14.08 8.25
C ASP A 75 5.80 14.28 8.33
N ALA A 76 5.11 14.18 7.19
CA ALA A 76 3.66 14.24 7.15
C ALA A 76 2.99 13.09 7.95
N LEU A 77 3.54 11.87 7.87
CA LEU A 77 3.04 10.73 8.65
C LEU A 77 3.29 10.90 10.15
N GLN A 78 4.44 11.47 10.54
CA GLN A 78 4.74 11.78 11.94
C GLN A 78 3.86 12.90 12.49
N ALA A 79 3.50 13.90 11.68
CA ALA A 79 2.60 14.98 12.06
C ALA A 79 1.12 14.52 12.15
N HIS A 80 0.75 13.40 11.53
CA HIS A 80 -0.62 12.93 11.49
C HIS A 80 -1.17 12.64 12.91
N PRO A 81 -2.38 13.11 13.28
CA PRO A 81 -2.88 13.04 14.66
C PRO A 81 -3.08 11.61 15.17
N VAL A 82 -3.49 10.68 14.29
CA VAL A 82 -3.71 9.26 14.65
C VAL A 82 -2.42 8.43 14.55
N LEU A 83 -1.74 8.46 13.40
CA LEU A 83 -0.57 7.61 13.15
C LEU A 83 0.71 8.12 13.81
N GLY A 84 0.89 9.45 13.91
CA GLY A 84 2.08 10.09 14.47
C GLY A 84 2.45 9.64 15.89
N PRO A 85 1.50 9.60 16.85
CA PRO A 85 1.75 9.04 18.17
C PRO A 85 2.24 7.60 18.14
N ALA A 86 1.68 6.76 17.26
CA ALA A 86 2.07 5.36 17.13
C ALA A 86 3.49 5.18 16.55
N LEU A 87 3.86 6.02 15.58
CA LEU A 87 5.19 6.04 14.97
C LEU A 87 6.27 6.50 15.95
N ARG A 88 6.03 7.59 16.69
CA ARG A 88 6.98 8.11 17.69
C ARG A 88 7.25 7.11 18.81
N ALA A 89 6.24 6.32 19.20
CA ALA A 89 6.41 5.26 20.19
C ALA A 89 7.22 4.06 19.67
N ARG A 90 7.48 3.96 18.35
CA ARG A 90 8.13 2.82 17.69
C ARG A 90 9.18 3.33 16.69
N PRO A 91 10.33 3.85 17.14
CA PRO A 91 11.34 4.41 16.25
C PRO A 91 11.83 3.42 15.16
N GLY A 92 11.82 2.11 15.44
CA GLY A 92 12.14 1.07 14.46
C GLY A 92 11.12 0.84 13.34
N LEU A 93 9.90 1.40 13.46
CA LEU A 93 8.87 1.39 12.41
C LEU A 93 9.06 2.56 11.42
N GLY A 94 9.82 3.59 11.83
CA GLY A 94 10.18 4.76 11.02
C GLY A 94 11.59 4.67 10.42
N ALA A 95 12.23 5.83 10.23
CA ALA A 95 13.57 5.94 9.64
C ALA A 95 14.58 5.02 10.36
N GLY A 96 15.12 4.03 9.64
CA GLY A 96 16.05 3.03 10.17
C GLY A 96 15.57 1.58 10.08
N ALA A 97 14.35 1.34 9.60
CA ALA A 97 13.87 -0.03 9.41
C ALA A 97 14.59 -0.73 8.24
N PRO A 98 15.13 -1.95 8.43
CA PRO A 98 15.99 -2.63 7.44
C PRO A 98 15.30 -3.01 6.13
N TRP A 99 13.98 -2.84 6.02
CA TRP A 99 13.20 -3.11 4.80
C TRP A 99 13.14 -1.92 3.82
N LEU A 100 13.71 -0.77 4.17
CA LEU A 100 13.89 0.38 3.26
C LEU A 100 15.12 0.25 2.34
N ALA A 101 15.96 -0.77 2.52
CA ALA A 101 17.19 -1.01 1.75
C ALA A 101 17.01 -1.99 0.56
N LEU A 102 15.76 -2.32 0.20
CA LEU A 102 15.41 -3.02 -1.05
C LEU A 102 15.01 -2.01 -2.14
#